data_AF-A0A2A5HJW7-F1
#
_entry.id   AF-A0A2A5HJW7-F1
#
_cell.length_a   1.000
_cell.length_b   1.000
_cell.length_c   1.000
_cell.angle_alpha   90.00
_cell.angle_beta   90.00
_cell.angle_gamma   90.00
#
_symmetry.space_group_name_H-M   'P 1'
#
loop_
_entity.id
_entity.type
_entity.pdbx_description
1 polymer ?
#
loop_
_entity_poly.entity_id
_entity_poly.type
_entity_poly.pdbx_seq_one_letter_code
_entity_poly.pdbx_strand_id
1 'polypeptide(L)'
;MQNLTQIGNQTFYHVLSSEIENLAIELDKTALIITHELLSKNISWIKKQLKTKVVEILVVGKMVNDFVPEIQERNVLLFAVNSFSEGIQLAVKSHRVVDNVICFCDDKSLIDFSNISEE
;
A
#
# COMPACT_ATOMS: atom_id res chain seq x y z
N MET A 1 5.48 2.64 12.27
CA MET A 1 4.20 2.02 11.80
C MET A 1 3.13 2.13 12.89
N GLN A 2 2.07 2.86 12.60
CA GLN A 2 0.94 3.13 13.51
C GLN A 2 -0.31 2.36 13.03
N ASN A 3 -1.05 1.71 13.93
CA ASN A 3 -2.38 1.17 13.61
C ASN A 3 -3.39 2.33 13.47
N LEU A 4 -4.17 2.31 12.39
CA LEU A 4 -5.20 3.32 12.12
C LEU A 4 -6.59 2.84 12.49
N THR A 5 -7.02 1.73 11.91
CA THR A 5 -8.37 1.18 12.03
C THR A 5 -8.42 -0.26 11.54
N GLN A 6 -9.54 -0.93 11.78
CA GLN A 6 -9.85 -2.24 11.25
C GLN A 6 -11.20 -2.20 10.52
N ILE A 7 -11.26 -2.80 9.33
CA ILE A 7 -12.46 -2.89 8.50
C ILE A 7 -12.62 -4.36 8.11
N GLY A 8 -13.71 -4.99 8.55
CA GLY A 8 -13.84 -6.45 8.47
C GLY A 8 -12.64 -7.18 9.10
N ASN A 9 -12.00 -8.05 8.33
CA ASN A 9 -10.78 -8.79 8.71
C ASN A 9 -9.48 -8.04 8.37
N GLN A 10 -9.54 -6.85 7.77
CA GLN A 10 -8.36 -6.11 7.34
C GLN A 10 -7.94 -5.06 8.35
N THR A 11 -6.64 -5.02 8.66
CA THR A 11 -6.06 -3.98 9.52
C THR A 11 -5.33 -2.94 8.69
N PHE A 12 -5.63 -1.66 8.92
CA PHE A 12 -5.01 -0.53 8.24
C PHE A 12 -3.95 0.11 9.13
N TYR A 13 -2.79 0.39 8.53
CA TYR A 13 -1.64 0.98 9.18
C TYR A 13 -1.18 2.23 8.44
N HIS A 14 -0.47 3.11 9.15
CA HIS A 14 0.22 4.27 8.59
C HIS A 14 1.72 4.16 8.83
N VAL A 15 2.48 4.54 7.82
CA VAL A 15 3.95 4.63 7.86
C VAL A 15 4.37 5.96 7.24
N LEU A 16 5.29 6.66 7.89
CA LEU A 16 5.96 7.85 7.35
C LEU A 16 7.22 7.45 6.57
N SER A 17 7.65 8.28 5.62
CA SER A 17 8.86 8.01 4.83
C SER A 17 10.12 8.03 5.68
N SER A 18 10.11 8.81 6.76
CA SER A 18 11.19 8.86 7.75
C SER A 18 11.37 7.56 8.54
N GLU A 19 10.37 6.67 8.54
CA GLU A 19 10.43 5.40 9.28
C GLU A 19 10.94 4.22 8.42
N ILE A 20 11.17 4.42 7.12
CA ILE A 20 11.37 3.30 6.17
C ILE A 20 12.67 2.54 6.38
N GLU A 21 13.77 3.22 6.70
CA GLU A 21 15.11 2.60 6.71
C GLU A 21 15.21 1.46 7.71
N ASN A 22 14.40 1.52 8.78
CA ASN A 22 14.35 0.52 9.85
C ASN A 22 13.08 -0.35 9.80
N LEU A 23 12.20 -0.16 8.82
CA LEU A 23 10.96 -0.90 8.73
C LEU A 23 11.14 -2.21 7.94
N ALA A 24 10.87 -3.32 8.61
CA ALA A 24 10.62 -4.62 7.98
C ALA A 24 9.13 -4.93 8.03
N ILE A 25 8.53 -5.26 6.89
CA ILE A 25 7.12 -5.68 6.83
C ILE A 25 7.06 -7.16 7.19
N GLU A 26 6.67 -7.46 8.42
CA GLU A 26 6.50 -8.84 8.91
C GLU A 26 5.07 -9.38 8.71
N LEU A 27 4.17 -8.54 8.20
CA LEU A 27 2.74 -8.82 8.03
C LEU A 27 2.48 -9.61 6.73
N ASP A 28 1.87 -10.80 6.82
CA ASP A 28 1.45 -11.58 5.66
C ASP A 28 0.32 -10.91 4.87
N LYS A 29 0.24 -11.23 3.56
CA LYS A 29 -0.82 -10.76 2.66
C LYS A 29 -1.07 -9.26 2.75
N THR A 30 0.00 -8.49 2.58
CA THR A 30 -0.03 -7.04 2.75
C THR A 30 -0.30 -6.33 1.42
N ALA A 31 -1.18 -5.32 1.45
CA ALA A 31 -1.28 -4.30 0.42
C ALA A 31 -0.51 -3.04 0.84
N LEU A 32 0.14 -2.37 -0.10
CA LEU A 32 0.81 -1.09 0.10
C LEU A 32 0.12 0.00 -0.72
N ILE A 33 -0.45 1.01 -0.07
CA ILE A 33 -0.96 2.22 -0.73
C ILE A 33 0.12 3.30 -0.63
N ILE A 34 0.56 3.83 -1.76
CA ILE A 34 1.74 4.72 -1.81
C ILE A 34 1.60 5.74 -2.94
N THR A 35 2.10 6.97 -2.75
CA THR A 35 2.18 7.92 -3.87
C THR A 35 3.26 7.54 -4.87
N HIS A 36 3.06 7.93 -6.13
CA HIS A 36 4.08 7.79 -7.16
C HIS A 36 5.46 8.33 -6.75
N GLU A 37 5.50 9.51 -6.11
CA GLU A 37 6.74 10.15 -5.66
C GLU A 37 7.46 9.31 -4.58
N LEU A 38 6.72 8.84 -3.58
CA LEU A 38 7.30 8.02 -2.50
C LEU A 38 7.73 6.65 -3.02
N LEU A 39 7.00 6.07 -3.97
CA LEU A 39 7.38 4.83 -4.64
C LEU A 39 8.72 4.98 -5.37
N SER A 40 8.88 6.05 -6.16
CA SER A 40 10.11 6.35 -6.87
C SER A 40 11.30 6.51 -5.92
N LYS A 41 11.14 7.30 -4.85
CA LYS A 41 12.20 7.53 -3.85
C LYS A 41 12.59 6.26 -3.09
N ASN A 42 11.65 5.33 -2.88
CA ASN A 42 11.84 4.18 -1.98
C ASN A 42 11.83 2.82 -2.69
N ILE A 43 11.94 2.79 -4.02
CA ILE A 43 11.77 1.56 -4.82
C ILE A 43 12.71 0.43 -4.38
N SER A 44 13.96 0.75 -4.03
CA SER A 44 14.94 -0.23 -3.54
C SER A 44 14.52 -0.90 -2.23
N TRP A 45 13.89 -0.16 -1.32
CA TRP A 45 13.35 -0.72 -0.07
C TRP A 45 12.12 -1.58 -0.37
N ILE A 46 11.19 -1.08 -1.20
CA ILE A 46 9.96 -1.80 -1.58
C ILE A 46 10.30 -3.14 -2.22
N LYS A 47 11.26 -3.19 -3.16
CA LYS A 47 11.74 -4.43 -3.79
C LYS A 47 12.25 -5.47 -2.80
N LYS A 48 12.78 -5.06 -1.64
CA LYS A 48 13.19 -5.99 -0.57
C LYS A 48 11.97 -6.55 0.16
N GLN A 49 10.95 -5.73 0.42
CA GLN A 49 9.70 -6.16 1.09
C GLN A 49 8.83 -7.06 0.20
N LEU A 50 8.85 -6.85 -1.12
CA LEU A 50 8.09 -7.65 -2.10
C LEU A 50 8.50 -9.12 -2.17
N LYS A 51 9.63 -9.52 -1.57
CA LYS A 51 10.12 -10.90 -1.67
C LYS A 51 9.34 -11.90 -0.82
N THR A 52 8.50 -11.46 0.10
CA THR A 52 7.95 -12.38 1.12
C THR A 52 6.50 -12.15 1.51
N LYS A 53 5.98 -10.91 1.47
CA LYS A 53 4.76 -10.57 2.24
C LYS A 53 3.76 -9.65 1.55
N VAL A 54 4.22 -8.76 0.67
CA VAL A 54 3.35 -7.83 -0.06
C VAL A 54 2.81 -8.51 -1.32
N VAL A 55 1.48 -8.50 -1.48
CA VAL A 55 0.77 -9.12 -2.61
C VAL A 55 0.10 -8.11 -3.54
N GLU A 56 -0.04 -6.86 -3.07
CA GLU A 56 -0.73 -5.80 -3.79
C GLU A 56 -0.04 -4.45 -3.53
N ILE A 57 0.14 -3.64 -4.59
CA ILE A 57 0.60 -2.25 -4.52
C ILE A 57 -0.41 -1.37 -5.24
N LEU A 58 -0.92 -0.39 -4.51
CA LEU A 58 -1.88 0.61 -4.95
C LEU A 58 -1.17 1.96 -5.04
N VAL A 59 -0.85 2.38 -6.25
CA VAL A 59 -0.08 3.60 -6.47
C VAL A 59 -1.01 4.77 -6.72
N VAL A 60 -0.95 5.77 -5.86
CA VAL A 60 -1.66 7.03 -6.03
C VAL A 60 -0.92 7.86 -7.08
N GLY A 61 -1.49 7.96 -8.27
CA GLY A 61 -0.93 8.65 -9.43
C GLY A 61 -1.13 7.89 -10.74
N LYS A 62 -0.79 8.54 -11.87
CA LYS A 62 -1.07 8.01 -13.21
C LYS A 62 0.07 7.22 -13.85
N MET A 63 1.29 7.32 -13.32
CA MET A 63 2.51 6.77 -13.95
C MET A 63 2.98 5.47 -13.26
N VAL A 64 2.15 4.43 -13.30
CA VAL A 64 2.52 3.13 -12.69
C VAL A 64 3.39 2.25 -13.58
N ASN A 65 3.35 2.48 -14.90
CA ASN A 65 4.05 1.66 -15.89
C ASN A 65 5.57 1.68 -15.70
N ASP A 66 6.11 2.79 -15.18
CA ASP A 66 7.54 2.95 -14.91
C ASP A 66 8.04 1.97 -13.84
N PHE A 67 7.15 1.42 -13.01
CA PHE A 67 7.49 0.47 -11.95
C PHE A 67 7.23 -0.99 -12.31
N VAL A 68 6.54 -1.26 -13.42
CA VAL A 68 6.28 -2.64 -13.86
C VAL A 68 7.59 -3.44 -13.99
N PRO A 69 8.65 -2.94 -14.65
CA PRO A 69 9.92 -3.67 -14.75
C PRO A 69 10.57 -3.97 -13.38
N GLU A 70 10.32 -3.13 -12.39
CA GLU A 70 10.91 -3.24 -11.04
C GLU A 70 10.25 -4.34 -10.20
N ILE A 71 9.01 -4.71 -10.51
CA ILE A 71 8.19 -5.63 -9.71
C ILE A 71 7.71 -6.87 -10.49
N GLN A 72 7.87 -6.92 -11.81
CA GLN A 72 7.38 -8.01 -12.69
C GLN A 72 7.84 -9.41 -12.29
N GLU A 73 8.99 -9.54 -11.62
CA GLU A 73 9.52 -10.82 -11.13
C GLU A 73 8.93 -11.24 -9.77
N ARG A 74 7.84 -10.60 -9.34
CA ARG A 74 7.19 -10.81 -8.04
C ARG A 74 5.71 -11.10 -8.28
N ASN A 75 5.14 -12.01 -7.48
CA ASN A 75 3.71 -12.33 -7.49
C ASN A 75 2.91 -11.20 -6.80
N VAL A 76 2.97 -9.99 -7.39
CA VAL A 76 2.41 -8.77 -6.83
C VAL A 76 1.49 -8.15 -7.87
N LEU A 77 0.29 -7.77 -7.45
CA LEU A 77 -0.63 -6.98 -8.26
C LEU A 77 -0.27 -5.49 -8.12
N LEU A 78 -0.27 -4.76 -9.24
CA LEU A 78 -0.01 -3.32 -9.27
C LEU A 78 -1.20 -2.60 -9.87
N PHE A 79 -1.74 -1.63 -9.14
CA PHE A 79 -2.83 -0.78 -9.62
C PHE A 79 -2.45 0.69 -9.54
N ALA A 80 -2.96 1.48 -10.49
CA ALA A 80 -3.01 2.93 -10.39
C ALA A 80 -4.35 3.35 -9.79
N VAL A 81 -4.31 4.27 -8.83
CA VAL A 81 -5.50 4.91 -8.25
C VAL A 81 -5.32 6.43 -8.26
N ASN A 82 -6.42 7.19 -8.30
CA ASN A 82 -6.38 8.64 -8.38
C ASN A 82 -6.20 9.31 -7.01
N SER A 83 -6.47 8.60 -5.92
CA SER A 83 -6.39 9.12 -4.55
C SER A 83 -6.14 8.01 -3.53
N PHE A 84 -5.76 8.40 -2.31
CA PHE A 84 -5.68 7.46 -1.18
C PHE A 84 -7.05 6.86 -0.86
N SER A 85 -8.14 7.64 -0.88
CA SER A 85 -9.49 7.13 -0.64
C SER A 85 -9.88 6.05 -1.65
N GLU A 86 -9.54 6.23 -2.93
CA GLU A 86 -9.76 5.20 -3.95
C GLU A 86 -8.90 3.96 -3.70
N GLY A 87 -7.63 4.14 -3.32
CA GLY A 87 -6.76 3.04 -2.90
C GLY A 87 -7.33 2.27 -1.70
N ILE A 88 -7.81 2.96 -0.67
CA ILE A 88 -8.42 2.34 0.50
C ILE A 88 -9.65 1.55 0.10
N GLN A 89 -10.54 2.13 -0.71
CA GLN A 89 -11.74 1.45 -1.20
C GLN A 89 -11.39 0.18 -2.00
N LEU A 90 -10.36 0.24 -2.84
CA LEU A 90 -9.90 -0.93 -3.60
C LEU A 90 -9.29 -1.99 -2.68
N ALA A 91 -8.49 -1.60 -1.69
CA ALA A 91 -7.92 -2.51 -0.69
C ALA A 91 -9.01 -3.23 0.12
N VAL A 92 -10.08 -2.51 0.51
CA VAL A 92 -11.26 -3.08 1.18
C VAL A 92 -11.93 -4.15 0.31
N LYS A 93 -12.04 -3.92 -1.00
CA LYS A 93 -12.57 -4.91 -1.94
C LYS A 93 -11.64 -6.12 -2.12
N SER A 94 -10.34 -5.97 -1.83
CA SER A 94 -9.34 -7.05 -1.85
C SER A 94 -9.28 -7.88 -0.56
N HIS A 95 -10.24 -7.76 0.37
CA HIS A 95 -10.26 -8.46 1.69
C HIS A 95 -10.14 -9.99 1.65
N ARG A 96 -10.37 -10.62 0.49
CA ARG A 96 -10.19 -12.07 0.31
C ARG A 96 -8.72 -12.49 0.18
N VAL A 97 -7.85 -11.57 -0.24
CA VAL A 97 -6.43 -11.83 -0.53
C VAL A 97 -5.48 -10.97 0.28
N VAL A 98 -5.97 -9.86 0.86
CA VAL A 98 -5.19 -8.93 1.67
C VAL A 98 -5.75 -8.92 3.09
N ASP A 99 -4.90 -9.16 4.08
CA ASP A 99 -5.24 -9.10 5.51
C ASP A 99 -4.73 -7.80 6.16
N ASN A 100 -3.71 -7.16 5.57
CA ASN A 100 -3.06 -5.97 6.11
C ASN A 100 -2.90 -4.91 5.04
N VAL A 101 -3.20 -3.65 5.36
CA VAL A 101 -3.04 -2.52 4.43
C VAL A 101 -2.14 -1.48 5.05
N ILE A 102 -1.04 -1.15 4.38
CA ILE A 102 -0.12 -0.11 4.81
C ILE A 102 -0.34 1.12 3.92
N CYS A 103 -0.85 2.19 4.51
CA CYS A 103 -0.88 3.51 3.91
C CYS A 103 0.48 4.18 4.14
N PHE A 104 1.25 4.32 3.07
CA PHE A 104 2.56 4.95 3.11
C PHE A 104 2.49 6.37 2.51
N CYS A 105 2.42 7.36 3.41
CA CYS A 105 2.43 8.78 3.08
C CYS A 105 2.97 9.60 4.24
N ASP A 106 3.56 10.76 3.96
CA ASP A 106 4.00 11.70 4.99
C ASP A 106 2.85 12.55 5.54
N ASP A 107 1.82 12.77 4.71
CA ASP A 107 0.62 13.52 5.08
C ASP A 107 -0.53 12.55 5.41
N LYS A 108 -0.76 12.37 6.71
CA LYS A 108 -1.84 11.52 7.25
C LYS A 108 -3.24 12.05 6.90
N SER A 109 -3.39 13.34 6.60
CA SER A 109 -4.71 13.93 6.28
C SER A 109 -5.28 13.42 4.96
N LEU A 110 -4.44 12.85 4.09
CA LEU A 110 -4.85 12.20 2.85
C LEU A 110 -5.57 10.86 3.08
N ILE A 111 -5.42 10.27 4.25
CA ILE A 111 -6.02 8.99 4.61
C ILE A 111 -7.42 9.25 5.18
N ASP A 112 -8.42 9.00 4.35
CA ASP A 112 -9.83 9.19 4.70
C ASP A 112 -10.62 7.89 4.55
N PHE A 113 -11.32 7.52 5.62
CA PHE A 113 -12.16 6.31 5.72
C PHE A 113 -13.67 6.63 5.66
N SER A 114 -14.06 7.90 5.51
CA SER A 114 -15.45 8.35 5.68
C SER A 114 -16.44 7.79 4.66
N ASN A 115 -15.95 7.42 3.46
CA ASN A 115 -16.79 6.98 2.34
C ASN A 115 -16.58 5.50 1.98
N ILE A 116 -16.14 4.68 2.94
CA ILE A 116 -15.88 3.27 2.67
C ILE A 116 -17.19 2.51 2.59
N SER A 117 -17.35 1.77 1.49
CA SER A 117 -18.43 0.80 1.31
C SER A 117 -17.83 -0.60 1.29
N GLU A 118 -18.34 -1.49 2.13
CA GLU A 118 -17.96 -2.91 2.16
C GLU A 118 -18.73 -3.75 1.11
N GLU A 119 -19.63 -3.12 0.34
CA GLU A 119 -20.51 -3.77 -0.67
C GLU A 119 -19.89 -3.87 -2.08
#